data_AF-A0A3E1E6A3-F1
#
_entry.id   AF-A0A3E1E6A3-F1
#
_cell.length_a   1.000
_cell.length_b   1.000
_cell.length_c   1.000
_cell.angle_alpha   90.00
_cell.angle_beta   90.00
_cell.angle_gamma   90.00
#
_symmetry.space_group_name_H-M   'P 1'
#
loop_
_entity.id
_entity.type
_entity.pdbx_description
1 polymer ?
#
loop_
_entity_poly.entity_id
_entity_poly.type
_entity_poly.pdbx_seq_one_letter_code
_entity_poly.pdbx_strand_id
1 'polypeptide(L)'
;MVPFGDFEYFGLLLYILLPLIALGLLGVTHRAWTLVAMGLLLVLQASGSVPLRPDFHVREIYIIIGYTVFQGVVAWGLLKYKNRRVFYGAVGLCLLPLFTSKILPSVSPHSAFGFLGISYITFRSLDVLFSIQDGLIKSLAPAPYAAFLLFVPALSSGPIDRYRRFLKDWEKARDRGEFLADLDIALHRIARGFLYKFIIAALIKTYWLDAWSTGRSLGTLWIYMYAYTFYLFFDFAGYSAFAIGVGRFFGIRLPENFDRPFLSKNIRDFWNRWHISLSFWFRDHVYMRFLLAAAKGKWFTGKHTSSYLGLLLTFGIMGVWHGLSFHYVLYGFYHAGLLIFYDWFSQWNKTRKLLGESSLQIFVNRLLTFHAIAFGLLLFSGRLTPPAPPEFEKIVEKADGNEVRGIAWDRSAQKKEIKVDLYVDDAFIERKSADAFREDLRDRGLGDGKHGFRFSLPWWVRDGRPHIIEVRESANSSPLKGSPLTVEVERNDEEIRREEENLRKAREAAEALEASPQAPAPPQAPAPTTPPFRAPSPSGAK
;
A
#
# COMPACT_ATOMS: atom_id res chain seq x y z
N MET A 1 0.28 1.02 15.58
CA MET A 1 0.89 -0.33 15.38
C MET A 1 0.09 -1.13 14.35
N VAL A 2 0.70 -2.03 13.59
CA VAL A 2 -0.02 -2.85 12.61
C VAL A 2 -0.85 -3.94 13.32
N PRO A 3 -2.18 -4.01 13.11
CA PRO A 3 -3.02 -5.01 13.76
C PRO A 3 -2.60 -6.44 13.39
N PHE A 4 -2.36 -7.28 14.40
CA PHE A 4 -1.93 -8.68 14.22
C PHE A 4 -0.65 -8.82 13.39
N GLY A 5 0.23 -7.80 13.43
CA GLY A 5 1.48 -7.76 12.67
C GLY A 5 2.62 -8.52 13.34
N ASP A 6 2.69 -8.47 14.67
CA ASP A 6 3.79 -8.98 15.48
C ASP A 6 3.29 -9.49 16.84
N PHE A 7 4.18 -10.09 17.63
CA PHE A 7 3.88 -10.61 18.96
C PHE A 7 3.68 -9.52 20.02
N GLU A 8 4.27 -8.34 19.83
CA GLU A 8 4.08 -7.19 20.72
C GLU A 8 2.61 -6.76 20.74
N TYR A 9 2.00 -6.69 19.56
CA TYR A 9 0.58 -6.42 19.40
C TYR A 9 -0.29 -7.44 20.16
N PHE A 10 0.03 -8.74 20.12
CA PHE A 10 -0.73 -9.76 20.86
C PHE A 10 -0.58 -9.63 22.37
N GLY A 11 0.59 -9.25 22.88
CA GLY A 11 0.80 -8.97 24.30
C GLY A 11 -0.09 -7.83 24.80
N LEU A 12 -0.08 -6.70 24.07
CA LEU A 12 -0.92 -5.53 24.39
C LEU A 12 -2.41 -5.84 24.23
N LEU A 13 -2.79 -6.57 23.18
CA LEU A 13 -4.15 -7.01 22.95
C LEU A 13 -4.66 -7.86 24.13
N LEU A 14 -3.87 -8.82 24.59
CA LEU A 14 -4.24 -9.66 25.73
C LEU A 14 -4.49 -8.81 26.97
N TYR A 15 -3.58 -7.89 27.29
CA TYR A 15 -3.72 -7.01 28.46
C TYR A 15 -5.02 -6.18 28.41
N ILE A 16 -5.36 -5.62 27.25
CA ILE A 16 -6.60 -4.86 27.05
C ILE A 16 -7.85 -5.77 27.16
N LEU A 17 -7.75 -7.03 26.76
CA LEU A 17 -8.86 -7.99 26.83
C LEU A 17 -9.05 -8.66 28.19
N LEU A 18 -8.04 -8.66 29.09
CA LEU A 18 -8.12 -9.33 30.39
C LEU A 18 -9.37 -8.94 31.21
N PRO A 19 -9.74 -7.65 31.37
CA PRO A 19 -10.94 -7.28 32.10
C PRO A 19 -12.21 -7.83 31.44
N LEU A 20 -12.28 -7.80 30.10
CA LEU A 20 -13.41 -8.32 29.34
C LEU A 20 -13.54 -9.84 29.51
N ILE A 21 -12.41 -10.56 29.52
CA ILE A 21 -12.38 -12.00 29.75
C ILE A 21 -12.82 -12.32 31.18
N ALA A 22 -12.28 -11.62 32.19
CA ALA A 22 -12.65 -11.83 33.59
C ALA A 22 -14.15 -11.59 33.84
N LEU A 23 -14.72 -10.50 33.31
CA LEU A 23 -16.15 -10.21 33.40
C LEU A 23 -17.00 -11.26 32.66
N GLY A 24 -16.55 -11.70 31.49
CA GLY A 24 -17.21 -12.77 30.75
C GLY A 24 -17.24 -14.11 31.49
N LEU A 25 -16.15 -14.47 32.19
CA LEU A 25 -16.08 -15.67 33.04
C LEU A 25 -17.05 -15.59 34.24
N LEU A 26 -17.38 -14.38 34.71
CA LEU A 26 -18.41 -14.12 35.72
C LEU A 26 -19.83 -14.06 35.12
N GLY A 27 -19.99 -14.22 33.80
CA GLY A 27 -21.28 -14.12 33.11
C GLY A 27 -21.80 -12.68 32.95
N VAL A 28 -20.93 -11.68 33.10
CA VAL A 28 -21.31 -10.27 33.05
C VAL A 28 -20.91 -9.67 31.70
N THR A 29 -21.90 -9.26 30.90
CA THR A 29 -21.65 -8.48 29.68
C THR A 29 -21.59 -6.99 30.02
N HIS A 30 -20.39 -6.40 30.03
CA HIS A 30 -20.19 -5.00 30.41
C HIS A 30 -19.89 -4.08 29.22
N ARG A 31 -20.93 -3.47 28.65
CA ARG A 31 -20.83 -2.63 27.45
C ARG A 31 -19.84 -1.46 27.58
N ALA A 32 -19.73 -0.84 28.76
CA ALA A 32 -18.77 0.25 28.92
C ALA A 32 -17.32 -0.24 28.80
N TRP A 33 -17.02 -1.46 29.28
CA TRP A 33 -15.68 -2.03 29.18
C TRP A 33 -15.38 -2.48 27.75
N THR A 34 -16.39 -3.02 27.04
CA THR A 34 -16.31 -3.26 25.59
C THR A 34 -15.90 -2.00 24.84
N LEU A 35 -16.52 -0.85 25.14
CA LEU A 35 -16.20 0.44 24.51
C LEU A 35 -14.81 0.96 24.90
N VAL A 36 -14.42 0.83 26.18
CA VAL A 36 -13.07 1.20 26.64
C VAL A 36 -12.01 0.37 25.94
N ALA A 37 -12.18 -0.95 25.88
CA ALA A 37 -11.26 -1.85 25.20
C ALA A 37 -11.16 -1.55 23.69
N MET A 38 -12.29 -1.30 23.02
CA MET A 38 -12.29 -0.84 21.63
C MET A 38 -11.57 0.50 21.47
N GLY A 39 -11.79 1.47 22.37
CA GLY A 39 -11.12 2.76 22.33
C GLY A 39 -9.60 2.66 22.50
N LEU A 40 -9.13 1.86 23.47
CA LEU A 40 -7.71 1.62 23.70
C LEU A 40 -7.05 0.94 22.48
N LEU A 41 -7.69 -0.09 21.92
CA LEU A 41 -7.20 -0.73 20.70
C LEU A 41 -7.18 0.23 19.52
N LEU A 42 -8.18 1.11 19.39
CA LEU A 42 -8.21 2.09 18.31
C LEU A 42 -7.06 3.09 18.43
N VAL A 43 -6.77 3.58 19.64
CA VAL A 43 -5.62 4.47 19.90
C VAL A 43 -4.30 3.76 19.58
N LEU A 44 -4.18 2.48 19.95
CA LEU A 44 -3.00 1.67 19.67
C LEU A 44 -2.76 1.47 18.16
N GLN A 45 -3.83 1.20 17.41
CA GLN A 45 -3.75 0.98 15.97
C GLN A 45 -3.52 2.29 15.22
N ALA A 46 -4.21 3.37 15.60
CA ALA A 46 -4.17 4.69 14.95
C ALA A 46 -3.13 5.65 15.57
N SER A 47 -2.02 5.10 16.06
CA SER A 47 -0.94 5.86 16.70
C SER A 47 -0.08 6.66 15.69
N GLY A 48 -0.27 6.42 14.39
CA GLY A 48 0.50 7.06 13.32
C GLY A 48 0.09 8.50 13.01
N SER A 49 0.85 9.12 12.11
CA SER A 49 0.51 10.41 11.52
C SER A 49 0.46 10.32 10.00
N VAL A 50 -0.40 11.12 9.39
CA VAL A 50 -0.64 11.16 7.94
C VAL A 50 -0.29 12.56 7.43
N PRO A 51 0.62 12.69 6.45
CA PRO A 51 0.94 13.97 5.84
C PRO A 51 -0.19 14.37 4.89
N LEU A 52 -1.14 15.20 5.35
CA LEU A 52 -2.20 15.71 4.46
C LEU A 52 -1.63 16.67 3.40
N ARG A 53 -0.51 17.31 3.74
CA ARG A 53 0.38 18.11 2.88
C ARG A 53 1.82 17.87 3.36
N PRO A 54 2.85 18.17 2.55
CA PRO A 54 4.25 17.95 2.94
C PRO A 54 4.61 18.53 4.32
N ASP A 55 4.11 19.73 4.62
CA ASP A 55 4.41 20.45 5.86
C ASP A 55 3.33 20.29 6.95
N PHE A 56 2.28 19.50 6.70
CA PHE A 56 1.13 19.39 7.60
C PHE A 56 0.73 17.94 7.87
N HIS A 57 1.07 17.48 9.07
CA HIS A 57 0.81 16.13 9.53
C HIS A 57 -0.36 16.11 10.52
N VAL A 58 -1.27 15.16 10.35
CA VAL A 58 -2.42 14.95 11.24
C VAL A 58 -2.35 13.55 11.82
N ARG A 59 -2.65 13.40 13.11
CA ARG A 59 -2.74 12.05 13.71
C ARG A 59 -3.85 11.25 13.04
N GLU A 60 -3.56 10.00 12.73
CA GLU A 60 -4.49 9.09 12.02
C GLU A 60 -5.84 8.98 12.74
N ILE A 61 -5.83 8.97 14.08
CA ILE A 61 -7.04 8.92 14.91
C ILE A 61 -8.03 10.05 14.61
N TYR A 62 -7.57 11.27 14.30
CA TYR A 62 -8.46 12.38 13.99
C TYR A 62 -9.14 12.20 12.63
N ILE A 63 -8.44 11.58 11.67
CA ILE A 63 -9.01 11.24 10.37
C ILE A 63 -10.08 10.16 10.53
N ILE A 64 -9.84 9.16 11.39
CA ILE A 64 -10.82 8.11 11.70
C ILE A 64 -12.08 8.70 12.35
N ILE A 65 -11.92 9.53 13.38
CA ILE A 65 -13.05 10.19 14.06
C ILE A 65 -13.82 11.08 13.06
N GLY A 66 -13.10 11.90 12.28
CA GLY A 66 -13.69 12.75 11.25
C GLY A 66 -14.46 11.93 10.21
N TYR A 67 -13.91 10.80 9.76
CA TYR A 67 -14.58 9.86 8.86
C TYR A 67 -15.87 9.32 9.49
N THR A 68 -15.84 8.84 10.73
CA THR A 68 -17.03 8.30 11.41
C THR A 68 -18.14 9.34 11.56
N VAL A 69 -17.79 10.56 11.97
CA VAL A 69 -18.75 11.67 12.08
C VAL A 69 -19.32 12.03 10.71
N PHE A 70 -18.47 12.18 9.70
CA PHE A 70 -18.89 12.50 8.34
C PHE A 70 -19.85 11.45 7.76
N GLN A 71 -19.51 10.15 7.87
CA GLN A 71 -20.38 9.07 7.39
C GLN A 71 -21.71 9.02 8.15
N GLY A 72 -21.68 9.31 9.45
CA GLY A 72 -22.89 9.45 10.26
C GLY A 72 -23.79 10.56 9.73
N VAL A 73 -23.25 11.78 9.53
CA VAL A 73 -24.00 12.94 9.00
C VAL A 73 -24.64 12.60 7.66
N VAL A 74 -23.91 11.91 6.77
CA VAL A 74 -24.44 11.43 5.48
C VAL A 74 -25.61 10.45 5.69
N ALA A 75 -25.47 9.48 6.60
CA ALA A 75 -26.52 8.49 6.89
C ALA A 75 -27.77 9.11 7.54
N TRP A 76 -27.60 10.00 8.51
CA TRP A 76 -28.72 10.72 9.15
C TRP A 76 -29.40 11.69 8.17
N GLY A 77 -28.64 12.33 7.29
CA GLY A 77 -29.17 13.15 6.19
C GLY A 77 -30.07 12.33 5.25
N LEU A 78 -29.64 11.13 4.86
CA LEU A 78 -30.44 10.21 4.05
C LEU A 78 -31.71 9.73 4.79
N LEU A 79 -31.60 9.43 6.09
CA LEU A 79 -32.75 9.06 6.92
C LEU A 79 -33.80 10.18 7.01
N LYS A 80 -33.35 11.45 7.05
CA LYS A 80 -34.23 12.62 7.11
C LYS A 80 -34.87 12.91 5.76
N TYR A 81 -34.09 12.84 4.67
CA TYR A 81 -34.53 13.20 3.32
C TYR A 81 -34.53 11.97 2.40
N LYS A 82 -35.52 11.10 2.57
CA LYS A 82 -35.65 9.80 1.88
C LYS A 82 -36.11 9.94 0.42
N ASN A 83 -35.24 10.46 -0.45
CA ASN A 83 -35.49 10.51 -1.89
C ASN A 83 -34.32 10.00 -2.72
N ARG A 84 -34.61 9.67 -3.99
CA ARG A 84 -33.63 9.04 -4.89
C ARG A 84 -32.42 9.91 -5.21
N ARG A 85 -32.59 11.24 -5.30
CA ARG A 85 -31.46 12.17 -5.57
C ARG A 85 -30.54 12.26 -4.37
N VAL A 86 -31.10 12.39 -3.17
CA VAL A 86 -30.35 12.40 -1.90
C VAL A 86 -29.62 11.08 -1.71
N PHE A 87 -30.24 9.95 -2.05
CA PHE A 87 -29.56 8.66 -2.00
C PHE A 87 -28.29 8.61 -2.86
N TYR A 88 -28.37 9.00 -4.14
CA TYR A 88 -27.18 9.01 -5.00
C TYR A 88 -26.13 10.03 -4.54
N GLY A 89 -26.55 11.20 -4.06
CA GLY A 89 -25.66 12.17 -3.42
C GLY A 89 -24.97 11.60 -2.18
N ALA A 90 -25.70 10.89 -1.32
CA ALA A 90 -25.17 10.23 -0.14
C ALA A 90 -24.17 9.12 -0.47
N VAL A 91 -24.43 8.32 -1.53
CA VAL A 91 -23.46 7.34 -2.04
C VAL A 91 -22.19 8.03 -2.52
N GLY A 92 -22.31 9.12 -3.28
CA GLY A 92 -21.16 9.92 -3.72
C GLY A 92 -20.33 10.48 -2.55
N LEU A 93 -20.99 11.08 -1.56
CA LEU A 93 -20.35 11.58 -0.35
C LEU A 93 -19.70 10.44 0.46
N CYS A 94 -20.36 9.30 0.59
CA CYS A 94 -19.83 8.14 1.31
C CYS A 94 -18.52 7.62 0.68
N LEU A 95 -18.43 7.63 -0.66
CA LEU A 95 -17.27 7.18 -1.41
C LEU A 95 -16.13 8.21 -1.45
N LEU A 96 -16.43 9.50 -1.23
CA LEU A 96 -15.48 10.60 -1.37
C LEU A 96 -14.19 10.38 -0.55
N PRO A 97 -14.22 10.02 0.76
CA PRO A 97 -12.99 9.79 1.51
C PRO A 97 -12.11 8.67 0.94
N LEU A 98 -12.71 7.57 0.49
CA LEU A 98 -11.98 6.46 -0.13
C LEU A 98 -11.39 6.89 -1.49
N PHE A 99 -12.16 7.62 -2.29
CA PHE A 99 -11.69 8.17 -3.56
C PHE A 99 -10.49 9.11 -3.34
N THR A 100 -10.61 10.05 -2.40
CA THR A 100 -9.51 10.96 -2.02
C THR A 100 -8.28 10.19 -1.57
N SER A 101 -8.43 9.13 -0.76
CA SER A 101 -7.27 8.32 -0.31
C SER A 101 -6.51 7.62 -1.44
N LYS A 102 -7.20 7.28 -2.54
CA LYS A 102 -6.60 6.61 -3.70
C LYS A 102 -5.98 7.60 -4.69
N ILE A 103 -6.59 8.78 -4.85
CA ILE A 103 -6.20 9.75 -5.88
C ILE A 103 -5.16 10.74 -5.37
N LEU A 104 -5.23 11.16 -4.10
CA LEU A 104 -4.36 12.21 -3.55
C LEU A 104 -2.86 11.90 -3.74
N PRO A 105 -2.36 10.68 -3.42
CA PRO A 105 -0.95 10.35 -3.64
C PRO A 105 -0.54 10.36 -5.12
N SER A 106 -1.49 10.15 -6.04
CA SER A 106 -1.22 10.18 -7.49
C SER A 106 -1.07 11.61 -8.03
N VAL A 107 -1.73 12.59 -7.40
CA VAL A 107 -1.71 14.00 -7.83
C VAL A 107 -0.74 14.86 -7.01
N SER A 108 -0.44 14.46 -5.77
CA SER A 108 0.52 15.10 -4.88
C SER A 108 1.32 14.02 -4.14
N PRO A 109 2.49 13.62 -4.67
CA PRO A 109 3.26 12.47 -4.17
C PRO A 109 3.62 12.51 -2.67
N HIS A 110 3.73 13.72 -2.10
CA HIS A 110 4.05 13.94 -0.68
C HIS A 110 2.82 14.19 0.21
N SER A 111 1.62 13.96 -0.33
CA SER A 111 0.36 14.11 0.39
C SER A 111 -0.43 12.80 0.37
N ALA A 112 -0.95 12.42 1.53
CA ALA A 112 -1.79 11.26 1.71
C ALA A 112 -3.05 11.65 2.49
N PHE A 113 -4.11 10.88 2.30
CA PHE A 113 -5.34 11.01 3.07
C PHE A 113 -5.87 9.61 3.38
N GLY A 114 -6.45 9.45 4.57
CA GLY A 114 -7.06 8.20 5.01
C GLY A 114 -6.28 7.52 6.13
N PHE A 115 -6.57 6.24 6.33
CA PHE A 115 -6.05 5.44 7.43
C PHE A 115 -6.11 3.95 7.04
N LEU A 116 -5.38 3.12 7.76
CA LEU A 116 -5.42 1.68 7.54
C LEU A 116 -6.84 1.15 7.81
N GLY A 117 -7.51 0.67 6.75
CA GLY A 117 -8.89 0.16 6.83
C GLY A 117 -9.97 1.06 6.25
N ILE A 118 -9.63 2.26 5.75
CA ILE A 118 -10.59 3.15 5.07
C ILE A 118 -11.36 2.45 3.94
N SER A 119 -10.71 1.49 3.27
CA SER A 119 -11.31 0.68 2.21
C SER A 119 -12.41 -0.28 2.72
N TYR A 120 -12.18 -0.94 3.85
CA TYR A 120 -13.11 -1.93 4.44
C TYR A 120 -14.27 -1.26 5.17
N ILE A 121 -14.00 -0.20 5.93
CA ILE A 121 -15.04 0.55 6.64
C ILE A 121 -16.00 1.26 5.68
N THR A 122 -15.56 1.61 4.47
CA THR A 122 -16.44 2.17 3.43
C THR A 122 -17.54 1.21 2.99
N PHE A 123 -17.27 -0.10 2.96
CA PHE A 123 -18.32 -1.10 2.72
C PHE A 123 -19.37 -1.14 3.83
N ARG A 124 -18.96 -0.92 5.08
CA ARG A 124 -19.88 -0.81 6.23
C ARG A 124 -20.75 0.43 6.13
N SER A 125 -20.16 1.57 5.79
CA SER A 125 -20.89 2.83 5.57
C SER A 125 -21.91 2.70 4.44
N LEU A 126 -21.51 2.13 3.30
CA LEU A 126 -22.40 1.88 2.16
C LEU A 126 -23.51 0.88 2.51
N ASP A 127 -23.21 -0.18 3.27
CA ASP A 127 -24.21 -1.15 3.72
C ASP A 127 -25.36 -0.48 4.50
N VAL A 128 -25.03 0.50 5.34
CA VAL A 128 -26.01 1.29 6.09
C VAL A 128 -26.85 2.15 5.13
N LEU A 129 -26.22 2.88 4.20
CA LEU A 129 -26.96 3.72 3.23
C LEU A 129 -27.91 2.89 2.37
N PHE A 130 -27.44 1.75 1.89
CA PHE A 130 -28.22 0.79 1.11
C PHE A 130 -29.38 0.21 1.92
N SER A 131 -29.15 -0.14 3.18
CA SER A 131 -30.21 -0.64 4.07
C SER A 131 -31.23 0.44 4.45
N ILE A 132 -30.84 1.71 4.55
CA ILE A 132 -31.76 2.85 4.71
C ILE A 132 -32.63 3.01 3.46
N GLN A 133 -32.00 2.99 2.28
CA GLN A 133 -32.68 3.12 0.99
C GLN A 133 -33.70 2.00 0.75
N ASP A 134 -33.38 0.77 1.17
CA ASP A 134 -34.27 -0.38 1.07
C ASP A 134 -35.33 -0.42 2.20
N GLY A 135 -35.34 0.56 3.11
CA GLY A 135 -36.29 0.65 4.22
C GLY A 135 -36.04 -0.34 5.37
N LEU A 136 -34.89 -1.03 5.37
CA LEU A 136 -34.50 -2.01 6.37
C LEU A 136 -33.96 -1.37 7.66
N ILE A 137 -33.46 -0.14 7.58
CA ILE A 137 -33.04 0.69 8.72
C ILE A 137 -33.94 1.92 8.77
N LYS A 138 -34.68 2.08 9.88
CA LYS A 138 -35.61 3.20 10.08
C LYS A 138 -35.07 4.29 11.02
N SER A 139 -34.19 3.91 11.92
CA SER A 139 -33.50 4.79 12.88
C SER A 139 -32.07 4.31 13.06
N LEU A 140 -31.18 5.24 13.43
CA LEU A 140 -29.76 4.96 13.58
C LEU A 140 -29.22 5.67 14.83
N ALA A 141 -29.06 4.92 15.91
CA ALA A 141 -28.49 5.43 17.15
C ALA A 141 -26.97 5.68 16.99
N PRO A 142 -26.43 6.81 17.48
CA PRO A 142 -25.02 7.15 17.28
C PRO A 142 -24.03 6.13 17.84
N ALA A 143 -24.25 5.62 19.05
CA ALA A 143 -23.30 4.71 19.70
C ALA A 143 -23.19 3.33 18.99
N PRO A 144 -24.28 2.60 18.68
CA PRO A 144 -24.19 1.35 17.92
C PRO A 144 -23.64 1.55 16.50
N TYR A 145 -23.96 2.68 15.86
CA TYR A 145 -23.41 3.00 14.55
C TYR A 145 -21.90 3.24 14.59
N ALA A 146 -21.42 4.04 15.56
CA ALA A 146 -20.00 4.25 15.78
C ALA A 146 -19.29 2.93 16.13
N ALA A 147 -19.87 2.10 17.00
CA ALA A 147 -19.32 0.79 17.35
C ALA A 147 -19.22 -0.16 16.13
N PHE A 148 -20.20 -0.15 15.24
CA PHE A 148 -20.17 -0.93 13.99
C PHE A 148 -19.06 -0.46 13.04
N LEU A 149 -18.96 0.84 12.81
CA LEU A 149 -17.92 1.40 11.94
C LEU A 149 -16.52 1.18 12.53
N LEU A 150 -16.35 1.46 13.82
CA LEU A 150 -15.09 1.40 14.55
C LEU A 150 -14.86 0.04 15.23
N PHE A 151 -15.48 -1.04 14.73
CA PHE A 151 -15.22 -2.37 15.28
C PHE A 151 -13.79 -2.82 14.98
N VAL A 152 -12.89 -2.49 15.91
CA VAL A 152 -11.43 -2.55 15.80
C VAL A 152 -10.89 -3.92 15.38
N PRO A 153 -11.41 -5.07 15.86
CA PRO A 153 -10.91 -6.38 15.45
C PRO A 153 -10.98 -6.62 13.93
N ALA A 154 -11.86 -5.92 13.23
CA ALA A 154 -12.02 -6.03 11.80
C ALA A 154 -11.91 -4.68 11.06
N LEU A 155 -11.25 -3.68 11.65
CA LEU A 155 -11.15 -2.34 11.07
C LEU A 155 -10.21 -2.29 9.86
N SER A 156 -8.99 -2.85 9.96
CA SER A 156 -7.98 -2.73 8.90
C SER A 156 -8.28 -3.57 7.67
N SER A 157 -8.54 -4.86 7.86
CA SER A 157 -8.82 -5.80 6.75
C SER A 157 -9.62 -7.01 7.21
N GLY A 158 -10.42 -6.88 8.27
CA GLY A 158 -11.24 -7.98 8.77
C GLY A 158 -12.47 -8.23 7.91
N PRO A 159 -13.22 -9.30 8.21
CA PRO A 159 -14.43 -9.62 7.47
C PRO A 159 -15.42 -8.44 7.42
N ILE A 160 -15.98 -8.20 6.24
CA ILE A 160 -16.95 -7.12 5.99
C ILE A 160 -18.30 -7.53 6.56
N ASP A 161 -18.84 -6.67 7.42
CA ASP A 161 -20.04 -6.94 8.19
C ASP A 161 -21.25 -6.14 7.68
N ARG A 162 -22.45 -6.60 8.04
CA ARG A 162 -23.75 -5.98 7.80
C ARG A 162 -24.26 -5.33 9.08
N TYR A 163 -24.69 -4.08 9.02
CA TYR A 163 -25.09 -3.33 10.23
C TYR A 163 -26.18 -4.05 11.03
N ARG A 164 -27.21 -4.54 10.35
CA ARG A 164 -28.35 -5.23 11.00
C ARG A 164 -27.95 -6.53 11.69
N ARG A 165 -26.92 -7.23 11.20
CA ARG A 165 -26.42 -8.46 11.84
C ARG A 165 -25.56 -8.10 13.04
N PHE A 166 -24.63 -7.17 12.86
CA PHE A 166 -23.80 -6.64 13.94
C PHE A 166 -24.63 -6.14 15.12
N LEU A 167 -25.71 -5.37 14.84
CA LEU A 167 -26.57 -4.80 15.87
C LEU A 167 -27.23 -5.87 16.74
N LYS A 168 -27.62 -7.02 16.17
CA LYS A 168 -28.18 -8.14 16.94
C LYS A 168 -27.18 -8.70 17.95
N ASP A 169 -25.92 -8.86 17.55
CA ASP A 169 -24.86 -9.32 18.44
C ASP A 169 -24.51 -8.25 19.49
N TRP A 170 -24.46 -6.98 19.08
CA TRP A 170 -24.16 -5.83 19.96
C TRP A 170 -25.20 -5.63 21.06
N GLU A 171 -26.48 -5.82 20.75
CA GLU A 171 -27.58 -5.65 21.69
C GLU A 171 -27.75 -6.86 22.62
N LYS A 172 -27.26 -8.04 22.22
CA LYS A 172 -27.40 -9.27 22.99
C LYS A 172 -26.46 -9.28 24.20
N ALA A 173 -27.02 -9.48 25.39
CA ALA A 173 -26.23 -9.87 26.56
C ALA A 173 -25.90 -11.37 26.47
N ARG A 174 -24.67 -11.74 26.85
CA ARG A 174 -24.21 -13.12 26.90
C ARG A 174 -24.16 -13.60 28.34
N ASP A 175 -24.63 -14.82 28.58
CA ASP A 175 -24.40 -15.52 29.83
C ASP A 175 -23.00 -16.18 29.86
N ARG A 176 -22.66 -16.77 31.00
CA ARG A 176 -21.37 -17.44 31.20
C ARG A 176 -21.15 -18.61 30.24
N GLY A 177 -22.19 -19.40 29.96
CA GLY A 177 -22.10 -20.55 29.06
C GLY A 177 -21.84 -20.13 27.62
N GLU A 178 -22.55 -19.12 27.14
CA GLU A 178 -22.33 -18.52 25.82
C GLU A 178 -20.94 -17.90 25.71
N PHE A 179 -20.46 -17.23 26.76
CA PHE A 179 -19.10 -16.68 26.79
C PHE A 179 -18.04 -17.78 26.71
N LEU A 180 -18.17 -18.88 27.46
CA LEU A 180 -17.22 -19.99 27.42
C LEU A 180 -17.18 -20.67 26.05
N ALA A 181 -18.33 -20.81 25.38
CA ALA A 181 -18.39 -21.32 24.01
C ALA A 181 -17.72 -20.38 23.00
N ASP A 182 -17.93 -19.06 23.13
CA ASP A 182 -17.26 -18.07 22.30
C ASP A 182 -15.74 -18.03 22.57
N LEU A 183 -15.31 -18.22 23.83
CA LEU A 183 -13.91 -18.29 24.25
C LEU A 183 -13.19 -19.49 23.61
N ASP A 184 -13.80 -20.67 23.64
CA ASP A 184 -13.25 -21.87 22.97
C ASP A 184 -13.00 -21.62 21.48
N ILE A 185 -14.00 -21.06 20.78
CA ILE A 185 -13.88 -20.71 19.36
C ILE A 185 -12.79 -19.65 19.16
N ALA A 186 -12.70 -18.65 20.03
CA ALA A 186 -11.71 -17.59 19.96
C ALA A 186 -10.28 -18.16 20.01
N LEU A 187 -10.01 -19.04 20.97
CA LEU A 187 -8.70 -19.66 21.16
C LEU A 187 -8.31 -20.53 19.95
N HIS A 188 -9.22 -21.35 19.44
CA HIS A 188 -8.97 -22.15 18.23
C HIS A 188 -8.69 -21.28 17.00
N ARG A 189 -9.39 -20.14 16.87
CA ARG A 189 -9.17 -19.19 15.77
C ARG A 189 -7.84 -18.48 15.88
N ILE A 190 -7.45 -18.07 17.09
CA ILE A 190 -6.15 -17.45 17.34
C ILE A 190 -5.02 -18.44 17.09
N ALA A 191 -5.11 -19.67 17.59
CA ALA A 191 -4.13 -20.72 17.35
C ALA A 191 -3.97 -21.02 15.84
N ARG A 192 -5.09 -21.12 15.11
CA ARG A 192 -5.07 -21.26 13.64
C ARG A 192 -4.43 -20.05 12.96
N GLY A 193 -4.71 -18.84 13.45
CA GLY A 193 -4.10 -17.61 12.97
C GLY A 193 -2.58 -17.64 13.08
N PHE A 194 -2.05 -18.07 14.23
CA PHE A 194 -0.61 -18.23 14.43
C PHE A 194 -0.01 -19.25 13.48
N LEU A 195 -0.62 -20.43 13.37
CA LEU A 195 -0.18 -21.46 12.42
C LEU A 195 -0.15 -20.94 10.98
N TYR A 196 -1.21 -20.24 10.55
CA TYR A 196 -1.33 -19.80 9.17
C TYR A 196 -0.39 -18.64 8.85
N LYS A 197 -0.36 -17.59 9.67
CA LYS A 197 0.36 -16.35 9.37
C LYS A 197 1.83 -16.40 9.79
N PHE A 198 2.11 -16.77 11.03
CA PHE A 198 3.46 -16.70 11.60
C PHE A 198 4.30 -17.95 11.35
N ILE A 199 3.70 -19.06 10.91
CA ILE A 199 4.42 -20.28 10.55
C ILE A 199 4.32 -20.52 9.04
N ILE A 200 3.15 -20.91 8.53
CA ILE A 200 3.02 -21.37 7.13
C ILE A 200 3.31 -20.23 6.14
N ALA A 201 2.65 -19.08 6.27
CA ALA A 201 2.86 -17.95 5.38
C ALA A 201 4.28 -17.38 5.49
N ALA A 202 4.84 -17.32 6.70
CA ALA A 202 6.23 -16.92 6.92
C ALA A 202 7.22 -17.84 6.20
N LEU A 203 7.08 -19.17 6.33
CA LEU A 203 7.93 -20.14 5.64
C LEU A 203 7.79 -20.04 4.12
N ILE A 204 6.55 -19.95 3.60
CA ILE A 204 6.32 -19.76 2.16
C ILE A 204 6.97 -18.46 1.69
N LYS A 205 6.80 -17.36 2.43
CA LYS A 205 7.36 -16.07 2.05
C LYS A 205 8.88 -16.15 1.95
N THR A 206 9.53 -16.56 3.03
CA THR A 206 11.00 -16.55 3.16
C THR A 206 11.67 -17.55 2.22
N TYR A 207 11.18 -18.79 2.17
CA TYR A 207 11.88 -19.87 1.46
C TYR A 207 11.37 -20.14 0.04
N TRP A 208 10.18 -19.63 -0.32
CA TRP A 208 9.58 -19.91 -1.63
C TRP A 208 9.23 -18.65 -2.43
N LEU A 209 8.59 -17.65 -1.84
CA LEU A 209 8.19 -16.45 -2.58
C LEU A 209 9.38 -15.52 -2.85
N ASP A 210 10.10 -15.13 -1.80
CA ASP A 210 11.20 -14.15 -1.89
C ASP A 210 12.36 -14.72 -2.72
N ALA A 211 12.66 -16.02 -2.59
CA ALA A 211 13.72 -16.72 -3.34
C ALA A 211 13.51 -16.70 -4.87
N TRP A 212 12.27 -16.59 -5.34
CA TRP A 212 11.92 -16.63 -6.77
C TRP A 212 11.32 -15.29 -7.26
N SER A 213 11.48 -14.23 -6.47
CA SER A 213 10.87 -12.93 -6.74
C SER A 213 11.52 -12.16 -7.90
N THR A 214 12.81 -12.38 -8.17
CA THR A 214 13.61 -11.59 -9.13
C THR A 214 13.67 -12.19 -10.55
N GLY A 215 13.52 -13.50 -10.68
CA GLY A 215 13.57 -14.19 -11.97
C GLY A 215 12.46 -13.76 -12.94
N ARG A 216 12.76 -13.71 -14.25
CA ARG A 216 11.78 -13.38 -15.31
C ARG A 216 11.53 -14.50 -16.32
N SER A 217 12.20 -15.65 -16.16
CA SER A 217 11.95 -16.81 -17.02
C SER A 217 10.55 -17.38 -16.79
N LEU A 218 9.99 -18.08 -17.79
CA LEU A 218 8.70 -18.75 -17.63
C LEU A 218 8.69 -19.68 -16.40
N GLY A 219 9.75 -20.49 -16.21
CA GLY A 219 9.86 -21.35 -15.03
C GLY A 219 9.78 -20.58 -13.70
N THR A 220 10.48 -19.45 -13.59
CA THR A 220 10.44 -18.62 -12.37
C THR A 220 9.05 -18.03 -12.11
N LEU A 221 8.32 -17.62 -13.16
CA LEU A 221 6.96 -17.09 -13.03
C LEU A 221 5.96 -18.15 -12.58
N TRP A 222 6.10 -19.40 -13.04
CA TRP A 222 5.26 -20.52 -12.59
C TRP A 222 5.49 -20.83 -11.12
N ILE A 223 6.75 -20.87 -10.67
CA ILE A 223 7.10 -21.10 -9.26
C ILE A 223 6.56 -19.96 -8.39
N TYR A 224 6.79 -18.71 -8.81
CA TYR A 224 6.29 -17.52 -8.12
C TYR A 224 4.75 -17.52 -8.02
N MET A 225 4.03 -17.91 -9.07
CA MET A 225 2.57 -17.97 -9.09
C MET A 225 2.00 -18.83 -7.95
N TYR A 226 2.54 -20.04 -7.77
CA TYR A 226 2.08 -20.92 -6.69
C TYR A 226 2.52 -20.43 -5.32
N ALA A 227 3.77 -19.97 -5.18
CA ALA A 227 4.26 -19.38 -3.93
C ALA A 227 3.37 -18.22 -3.48
N TYR A 228 3.07 -17.29 -4.38
CA TYR A 228 2.22 -16.12 -4.13
C TYR A 228 0.79 -16.53 -3.77
N THR A 229 0.23 -17.52 -4.48
CA THR A 229 -1.11 -18.05 -4.23
C THR A 229 -1.26 -18.57 -2.79
N PHE A 230 -0.31 -19.40 -2.34
CA PHE A 230 -0.36 -19.95 -0.98
C PHE A 230 0.01 -18.90 0.07
N TYR A 231 1.01 -18.06 -0.16
CA TYR A 231 1.37 -16.97 0.74
C TYR A 231 0.16 -16.05 1.02
N LEU A 232 -0.46 -15.56 -0.05
CA LEU A 232 -1.61 -14.66 0.05
C LEU A 232 -2.76 -15.31 0.81
N PHE A 233 -3.05 -16.59 0.53
CA PHE A 233 -4.09 -17.33 1.26
C PHE A 233 -3.77 -17.46 2.74
N PHE A 234 -2.59 -17.96 3.11
CA PHE A 234 -2.28 -18.25 4.51
C PHE A 234 -2.10 -16.98 5.34
N ASP A 235 -1.48 -15.91 4.78
CA ASP A 235 -1.37 -14.63 5.48
C ASP A 235 -2.77 -14.04 5.73
N PHE A 236 -3.61 -13.99 4.70
CA PHE A 236 -4.91 -13.34 4.82
C PHE A 236 -5.95 -14.17 5.57
N ALA A 237 -5.93 -15.49 5.42
CA ALA A 237 -6.77 -16.40 6.22
C ALA A 237 -6.32 -16.43 7.69
N GLY A 238 -5.01 -16.32 7.96
CA GLY A 238 -4.47 -16.18 9.30
C GLY A 238 -4.91 -14.88 9.96
N TYR A 239 -4.78 -13.75 9.27
CA TYR A 239 -5.32 -12.45 9.70
C TYR A 239 -6.84 -12.53 9.98
N SER A 240 -7.61 -13.13 9.05
CA SER A 240 -9.06 -13.27 9.21
C SER A 240 -9.42 -14.13 10.41
N ALA A 241 -8.64 -15.18 10.71
CA ALA A 241 -8.83 -16.00 11.89
C ALA A 241 -8.60 -15.21 13.18
N PHE A 242 -7.56 -14.38 13.25
CA PHE A 242 -7.35 -13.47 14.38
C PHE A 242 -8.51 -12.49 14.56
N ALA A 243 -8.95 -11.83 13.48
CA ALA A 243 -10.07 -10.89 13.53
C ALA A 243 -11.35 -11.56 14.07
N ILE A 244 -11.70 -12.75 13.54
CA ILE A 244 -12.87 -13.53 13.99
C ILE A 244 -12.72 -13.96 15.44
N GLY A 245 -11.54 -14.48 15.84
CA GLY A 245 -11.29 -14.92 17.20
C GLY A 245 -11.38 -13.78 18.20
N VAL A 246 -10.78 -12.63 17.88
CA VAL A 246 -10.86 -11.45 18.75
C VAL A 246 -12.28 -10.89 18.82
N GLY A 247 -13.02 -10.91 17.71
CA GLY A 247 -14.43 -10.49 17.68
C GLY A 247 -15.29 -11.25 18.70
N ARG A 248 -14.99 -12.52 18.95
CA ARG A 248 -15.69 -13.35 19.95
C ARG A 248 -15.51 -12.86 21.38
N PHE A 249 -14.36 -12.29 21.76
CA PHE A 249 -14.20 -11.69 23.09
C PHE A 249 -15.20 -10.54 23.29
N PHE A 250 -15.42 -9.72 22.25
CA PHE A 250 -16.39 -8.63 22.25
C PHE A 250 -17.85 -9.08 22.09
N GLY A 251 -18.11 -10.38 21.88
CA GLY A 251 -19.45 -10.93 21.66
C GLY A 251 -19.98 -10.73 20.25
N ILE A 252 -19.15 -10.29 19.31
CA ILE A 252 -19.52 -10.08 17.92
C ILE A 252 -19.07 -11.26 17.08
N ARG A 253 -20.02 -11.94 16.44
CA ARG A 253 -19.76 -13.11 15.62
C ARG A 253 -19.52 -12.67 14.18
N LEU A 254 -18.28 -12.26 13.90
CA LEU A 254 -17.86 -11.85 12.56
C LEU A 254 -18.09 -12.96 11.51
N PRO A 255 -18.39 -12.60 10.25
CA PRO A 255 -18.59 -13.57 9.19
C PRO A 255 -17.27 -14.24 8.79
N GLU A 256 -17.36 -15.42 8.17
CA GLU A 256 -16.18 -16.10 7.62
C GLU A 256 -15.67 -15.40 6.36
N ASN A 257 -14.36 -15.45 6.14
CA ASN A 257 -13.72 -15.05 4.89
C ASN A 257 -13.29 -16.22 4.03
N PHE A 258 -13.06 -17.41 4.60
CA PHE A 258 -12.51 -18.55 3.86
C PHE A 258 -13.14 -19.88 4.27
N ASP A 259 -13.50 -20.70 3.28
CA ASP A 259 -13.90 -22.10 3.48
C ASP A 259 -13.26 -23.02 2.43
N ARG A 260 -12.02 -23.46 2.69
CA ARG A 260 -11.27 -24.41 1.84
C ARG A 260 -11.34 -24.07 0.34
N PRO A 261 -10.95 -22.84 -0.07
CA PRO A 261 -11.18 -22.33 -1.43
C PRO A 261 -10.47 -23.13 -2.53
N PHE A 262 -9.35 -23.78 -2.23
CA PHE A 262 -8.62 -24.58 -3.23
C PHE A 262 -9.22 -25.97 -3.50
N LEU A 263 -10.28 -26.35 -2.76
CA LEU A 263 -11.06 -27.56 -3.05
C LEU A 263 -12.26 -27.30 -3.96
N SER A 264 -12.40 -26.08 -4.47
CA SER A 264 -13.49 -25.67 -5.33
C SER A 264 -13.52 -26.43 -6.64
N LYS A 265 -14.71 -26.91 -7.03
CA LYS A 265 -14.90 -27.66 -8.28
C LYS A 265 -15.04 -26.76 -9.51
N ASN A 266 -15.26 -25.48 -9.31
CA ASN A 266 -15.41 -24.48 -10.38
C ASN A 266 -15.28 -23.08 -9.80
N ILE A 267 -15.19 -22.08 -10.69
CA ILE A 267 -14.99 -20.69 -10.31
C ILE A 267 -16.16 -20.08 -9.50
N ARG A 268 -17.39 -20.57 -9.67
CA ARG A 268 -18.54 -20.12 -8.87
C ARG A 268 -18.43 -20.63 -7.43
N ASP A 269 -18.04 -21.89 -7.25
CA ASP A 269 -17.77 -22.49 -5.93
C ASP A 269 -16.59 -21.80 -5.24
N PHE A 270 -15.56 -21.39 -5.99
CA PHE A 270 -14.43 -20.61 -5.44
C PHE A 270 -14.86 -19.28 -4.83
N TRP A 271 -15.67 -18.48 -5.53
CA TRP A 271 -16.14 -17.19 -5.00
C TRP A 271 -17.13 -17.33 -3.82
N ASN A 272 -17.66 -18.53 -3.56
CA ASN A 272 -18.41 -18.83 -2.34
C ASN A 272 -17.52 -19.24 -1.15
N ARG A 273 -16.21 -19.39 -1.38
CA ARG A 273 -15.23 -19.91 -0.42
C ARG A 273 -14.01 -19.01 -0.20
N TRP A 274 -13.79 -18.04 -1.09
CA TRP A 274 -12.70 -17.07 -1.05
C TRP A 274 -13.22 -15.68 -0.74
N HIS A 275 -12.58 -15.02 0.23
CA HIS A 275 -12.93 -13.68 0.70
C HIS A 275 -14.45 -13.47 0.79
N ILE A 276 -15.14 -14.41 1.44
CA ILE A 276 -16.60 -14.62 1.36
C ILE A 276 -17.36 -13.34 1.73
N SER A 277 -16.92 -12.62 2.76
CA SER A 277 -17.58 -11.37 3.17
C SER A 277 -17.57 -10.30 2.07
N LEU A 278 -16.44 -10.13 1.36
CA LEU A 278 -16.32 -9.24 0.20
C LEU A 278 -17.17 -9.73 -0.97
N SER A 279 -17.03 -11.02 -1.31
CA SER A 279 -17.75 -11.66 -2.42
C SER A 279 -19.27 -11.47 -2.28
N PHE A 280 -19.81 -11.74 -1.09
CA PHE A 280 -21.24 -11.59 -0.81
C PHE A 280 -21.64 -10.12 -0.74
N TRP A 281 -20.76 -9.24 -0.25
CA TRP A 281 -21.01 -7.79 -0.28
C TRP A 281 -21.23 -7.29 -1.72
N PHE A 282 -20.32 -7.62 -2.64
CA PHE A 282 -20.41 -7.26 -4.05
C PHE A 282 -21.60 -7.93 -4.74
N ARG A 283 -21.86 -9.21 -4.45
CA ARG A 283 -23.02 -9.92 -5.00
C ARG A 283 -24.31 -9.20 -4.64
N ASP A 284 -24.54 -8.91 -3.36
CA ASP A 284 -25.83 -8.37 -2.91
C ASP A 284 -26.00 -6.89 -3.29
N HIS A 285 -24.92 -6.09 -3.19
CA HIS A 285 -25.02 -4.63 -3.35
C HIS A 285 -24.62 -4.09 -4.72
N VAL A 286 -23.87 -4.85 -5.53
CA VAL A 286 -23.51 -4.41 -6.88
C VAL A 286 -24.23 -5.27 -7.91
N TYR A 287 -23.99 -6.57 -7.91
CA TYR A 287 -24.54 -7.49 -8.91
C TYR A 287 -26.08 -7.54 -8.87
N MET A 288 -26.66 -7.85 -7.71
CA MET A 288 -28.11 -7.99 -7.58
C MET A 288 -28.83 -6.65 -7.75
N ARG A 289 -28.27 -5.54 -7.25
CA ARG A 289 -28.85 -4.20 -7.48
C ARG A 289 -28.85 -3.84 -8.96
N PHE A 290 -27.76 -4.12 -9.68
CA PHE A 290 -27.70 -3.91 -11.13
C PHE A 290 -28.74 -4.76 -11.86
N LEU A 291 -28.83 -6.05 -11.55
CA LEU A 291 -29.82 -6.95 -12.17
C LEU A 291 -31.25 -6.49 -11.95
N LEU A 292 -31.61 -6.10 -10.73
CA LEU A 292 -32.95 -5.59 -10.42
C LEU A 292 -33.25 -4.29 -11.16
N ALA A 293 -32.27 -3.38 -11.26
CA ALA A 293 -32.41 -2.14 -12.01
C ALA A 293 -32.58 -2.40 -13.52
N ALA A 294 -31.77 -3.30 -14.09
CA ALA A 294 -31.82 -3.68 -15.49
C ALA A 294 -33.16 -4.37 -15.85
N ALA A 295 -33.65 -5.25 -14.98
CA ALA A 295 -34.94 -5.91 -15.16
C ALA A 295 -36.11 -4.91 -15.07
N LYS A 296 -36.11 -4.04 -14.06
CA LYS A 296 -37.16 -3.01 -13.89
C LYS A 296 -37.17 -2.01 -15.04
N GLY A 297 -35.99 -1.60 -15.50
CA GLY A 297 -35.84 -0.67 -16.62
C GLY A 297 -35.95 -1.31 -18.00
N LYS A 298 -36.09 -2.64 -18.08
CA LYS A 298 -36.08 -3.41 -19.33
C LYS A 298 -34.90 -3.03 -20.24
N TRP A 299 -33.72 -2.83 -19.66
CA TRP A 299 -32.54 -2.30 -20.38
C TRP A 299 -32.05 -3.23 -21.50
N PHE A 300 -32.30 -4.54 -21.36
CA PHE A 300 -31.79 -5.55 -22.28
C PHE A 300 -32.88 -6.57 -22.61
N THR A 301 -32.89 -7.05 -23.85
CA THR A 301 -33.80 -8.08 -24.37
C THR A 301 -33.22 -9.50 -24.27
N GLY A 302 -31.90 -9.64 -24.22
CA GLY A 302 -31.22 -10.93 -24.17
C GLY A 302 -31.27 -11.60 -22.79
N LYS A 303 -31.58 -12.91 -22.77
CA LYS A 303 -31.75 -13.71 -21.53
C LYS A 303 -30.54 -13.68 -20.58
N HIS A 304 -29.32 -13.63 -21.11
CA HIS A 304 -28.07 -13.67 -20.34
C HIS A 304 -27.29 -12.34 -20.32
N THR A 305 -27.71 -11.36 -21.13
CA THR A 305 -26.96 -10.10 -21.31
C THR A 305 -26.82 -9.35 -20.00
N SER A 306 -27.92 -9.19 -19.25
CA SER A 306 -27.90 -8.53 -17.94
C SER A 306 -26.97 -9.23 -16.94
N SER A 307 -26.95 -10.57 -16.93
CA SER A 307 -26.09 -11.35 -16.04
C SER A 307 -24.61 -11.17 -16.37
N TYR A 308 -24.24 -11.23 -17.64
CA TYR A 308 -22.83 -11.10 -18.05
C TYR A 308 -22.30 -9.68 -17.87
N LEU A 309 -23.09 -8.67 -18.24
CA LEU A 309 -22.74 -7.27 -17.97
C LEU A 309 -22.69 -6.98 -16.46
N GLY A 310 -23.58 -7.58 -15.68
CA GLY A 310 -23.56 -7.50 -14.22
C GLY A 310 -22.28 -8.07 -13.63
N LEU A 311 -21.79 -9.21 -14.14
CA LEU A 311 -20.53 -9.82 -13.71
C LEU A 311 -19.32 -8.92 -14.08
N LEU A 312 -19.27 -8.43 -15.31
CA LEU A 312 -18.22 -7.50 -15.76
C LEU A 312 -18.19 -6.22 -14.90
N LEU A 313 -19.36 -5.64 -14.61
CA LEU A 313 -19.48 -4.47 -13.74
C LEU A 313 -18.99 -4.78 -12.32
N THR A 314 -19.47 -5.88 -11.74
CA THR A 314 -19.18 -6.24 -10.34
C THR A 314 -17.69 -6.49 -10.14
N PHE A 315 -17.07 -7.29 -10.99
CA PHE A 315 -15.65 -7.60 -10.89
C PHE A 315 -14.76 -6.46 -11.39
N GLY A 316 -15.21 -5.65 -12.34
CA GLY A 316 -14.51 -4.43 -12.74
C GLY A 316 -14.41 -3.43 -11.58
N ILE A 317 -15.51 -3.17 -10.87
CA ILE A 317 -15.52 -2.34 -9.66
C ILE A 317 -14.66 -2.98 -8.56
N MET A 318 -14.71 -4.31 -8.38
CA MET A 318 -13.85 -5.01 -7.43
C MET A 318 -12.36 -4.82 -7.74
N GLY A 319 -11.96 -4.89 -9.03
CA GLY A 319 -10.61 -4.60 -9.47
C GLY A 319 -10.17 -3.17 -9.13
N VAL A 320 -10.99 -2.17 -9.48
CA VAL A 320 -10.73 -0.75 -9.15
C VAL A 320 -10.66 -0.51 -7.63
N TRP A 321 -11.50 -1.22 -6.87
CA TRP A 321 -11.48 -1.19 -5.42
C TRP A 321 -10.15 -1.69 -4.84
N HIS A 322 -9.52 -2.70 -5.44
CA HIS A 322 -8.18 -3.13 -5.03
C HIS A 322 -7.11 -2.07 -5.32
N GLY A 323 -7.13 -1.44 -6.50
CA GLY A 323 -6.19 -0.37 -6.84
C GLY A 323 -6.44 0.21 -8.22
N LEU A 324 -5.77 1.33 -8.51
CA LEU A 324 -5.87 2.01 -9.81
C LEU A 324 -4.88 1.47 -10.84
N SER A 325 -3.91 0.65 -10.42
CA SER A 325 -2.99 -0.03 -11.32
C SER A 325 -3.71 -1.00 -12.26
N PHE A 326 -3.28 -1.05 -13.52
CA PHE A 326 -3.94 -1.82 -14.57
C PHE A 326 -4.11 -3.31 -14.24
N HIS A 327 -3.14 -3.92 -13.57
CA HIS A 327 -3.19 -5.35 -13.21
C HIS A 327 -4.37 -5.72 -12.29
N TYR A 328 -4.84 -4.81 -11.43
CA TYR A 328 -6.03 -5.04 -10.60
C TYR A 328 -7.33 -5.02 -11.42
N VAL A 329 -7.42 -4.12 -12.39
CA VAL A 329 -8.57 -4.06 -13.32
C VAL A 329 -8.59 -5.30 -14.21
N LEU A 330 -7.43 -5.69 -14.73
CA LEU A 330 -7.25 -6.92 -15.52
C LEU A 330 -7.64 -8.17 -14.71
N TYR A 331 -7.20 -8.25 -13.45
CA TYR A 331 -7.61 -9.32 -12.51
C TYR A 331 -9.14 -9.42 -12.37
N GLY A 332 -9.82 -8.27 -12.20
CA GLY A 332 -11.29 -8.23 -12.14
C GLY A 332 -11.93 -8.81 -13.39
N PHE A 333 -11.58 -8.27 -14.57
CA PHE A 333 -12.16 -8.76 -15.82
C PHE A 333 -11.80 -10.21 -16.15
N TYR A 334 -10.61 -10.68 -15.75
CA TYR A 334 -10.24 -12.09 -15.85
C TYR A 334 -11.22 -12.99 -15.09
N HIS A 335 -11.54 -12.66 -13.84
CA HIS A 335 -12.50 -13.44 -13.05
C HIS A 335 -13.94 -13.33 -13.56
N ALA A 336 -14.35 -12.16 -14.09
CA ALA A 336 -15.63 -12.03 -14.78
C ALA A 336 -15.70 -12.97 -15.99
N GLY A 337 -14.64 -13.00 -16.80
CA GLY A 337 -14.50 -13.89 -17.96
C GLY A 337 -14.59 -15.36 -17.57
N LEU A 338 -13.91 -15.79 -16.51
CA LEU A 338 -14.01 -17.15 -15.99
C LEU A 338 -15.44 -17.52 -15.58
N LEU A 339 -16.16 -16.62 -14.90
CA LEU A 339 -17.54 -16.85 -14.47
C LEU A 339 -18.52 -16.92 -15.64
N ILE A 340 -18.37 -16.04 -16.63
CA ILE A 340 -19.16 -16.05 -17.87
C ILE A 340 -18.89 -17.32 -18.66
N PHE A 341 -17.62 -17.67 -18.84
CA PHE A 341 -17.22 -18.90 -19.52
C PHE A 341 -17.78 -20.13 -18.81
N TYR A 342 -17.68 -20.20 -17.48
CA TYR A 342 -18.22 -21.31 -16.71
C TYR A 342 -19.75 -21.39 -16.81
N ASP A 343 -20.47 -20.26 -16.81
CA ASP A 343 -21.92 -20.26 -16.96
C ASP A 343 -22.35 -20.75 -18.35
N TRP A 344 -21.70 -20.28 -19.40
CA TRP A 344 -21.90 -20.77 -20.76
C TRP A 344 -21.58 -22.26 -20.88
N PHE A 345 -20.42 -22.69 -20.38
CA PHE A 345 -19.96 -24.07 -20.41
C PHE A 345 -20.89 -25.00 -19.64
N SER A 346 -21.35 -24.59 -18.45
CA SER A 346 -22.28 -25.36 -17.63
C SER A 346 -23.61 -25.58 -18.35
N GLN A 347 -24.11 -24.57 -19.06
CA GLN A 347 -25.32 -24.70 -19.88
C GLN A 347 -25.10 -25.64 -21.07
N TRP A 348 -23.98 -25.49 -21.79
CA TRP A 348 -23.62 -26.37 -22.90
C TRP A 348 -23.46 -27.85 -22.46
N ASN A 349 -22.80 -28.09 -21.32
CA ASN A 349 -22.61 -29.43 -20.79
C ASN A 349 -23.92 -30.05 -20.30
N LYS A 350 -24.86 -29.25 -19.75
CA LYS A 350 -26.21 -29.76 -19.39
C LYS A 350 -26.96 -30.29 -20.61
N THR A 351 -26.82 -29.64 -21.77
CA THR A 351 -27.48 -30.05 -23.01
C THR A 351 -26.82 -31.29 -23.62
N ARG A 352 -25.48 -31.39 -23.59
CA ARG A 352 -24.75 -32.48 -24.26
C ARG A 352 -24.37 -33.66 -23.36
N LYS A 353 -24.48 -33.51 -22.04
CA LYS A 353 -24.13 -34.52 -21.01
C LYS A 353 -22.75 -35.17 -21.21
N LEU A 354 -21.78 -34.42 -21.73
CA LEU A 354 -20.45 -34.93 -22.10
C LEU A 354 -19.55 -35.16 -20.89
N LEU A 355 -19.64 -34.30 -19.88
CA LEU A 355 -18.95 -34.47 -18.60
C LEU A 355 -19.95 -34.90 -17.53
N GLY A 356 -19.67 -36.03 -16.89
CA GLY A 356 -20.44 -36.56 -15.77
C GLY A 356 -19.97 -36.00 -14.42
N GLU A 357 -20.31 -36.72 -13.35
CA GLU A 357 -19.95 -36.38 -11.97
C GLU A 357 -19.02 -37.41 -11.32
N SER A 358 -18.17 -38.08 -12.11
CA SER A 358 -17.25 -39.07 -11.55
C SER A 358 -16.22 -38.43 -10.61
N SER A 359 -15.70 -39.20 -9.65
CA SER A 359 -14.65 -38.73 -8.73
C SER A 359 -13.42 -38.18 -9.46
N LEU A 360 -13.05 -38.81 -10.60
CA LEU A 360 -11.95 -38.36 -11.45
C LEU A 360 -12.27 -36.99 -12.08
N GLN A 361 -13.48 -36.80 -12.61
CA GLN A 361 -13.90 -35.51 -13.19
C GLN A 361 -13.93 -34.40 -12.13
N ILE A 362 -14.39 -34.69 -10.92
CA ILE A 362 -14.36 -33.74 -9.80
C ILE A 362 -12.91 -33.34 -9.47
N PHE A 363 -12.00 -34.30 -9.44
CA PHE A 363 -10.57 -34.04 -9.19
C PHE A 363 -9.95 -33.18 -10.30
N VAL A 364 -10.18 -33.53 -11.58
CA VAL A 364 -9.72 -32.75 -12.74
C VAL A 364 -10.29 -31.32 -12.69
N ASN A 365 -11.59 -31.17 -12.40
CA ASN A 365 -12.22 -29.86 -12.29
C ASN A 365 -11.61 -29.01 -11.17
N ARG A 366 -11.24 -29.61 -10.03
CA ARG A 366 -10.51 -28.93 -8.95
C ARG A 366 -9.14 -28.46 -9.41
N LEU A 367 -8.37 -29.31 -10.10
CA LEU A 367 -7.06 -28.93 -10.64
C LEU A 367 -7.16 -27.77 -11.63
N LEU A 368 -8.08 -27.87 -12.61
CA LEU A 368 -8.30 -26.80 -13.59
C LEU A 368 -8.71 -25.48 -12.92
N THR A 369 -9.62 -25.57 -11.95
CA THR A 369 -10.08 -24.41 -11.18
C THR A 369 -8.92 -23.80 -10.40
N PHE A 370 -8.12 -24.62 -9.71
CA PHE A 370 -6.95 -24.16 -8.95
C PHE A 370 -5.94 -23.43 -9.84
N HIS A 371 -5.59 -23.98 -11.00
CA HIS A 371 -4.64 -23.33 -11.92
C HIS A 371 -5.19 -22.02 -12.49
N ALA A 372 -6.49 -21.96 -12.83
CA ALA A 372 -7.12 -20.71 -13.26
C ALA A 372 -7.09 -19.64 -12.15
N ILE A 373 -7.36 -20.03 -10.90
CA ILE A 373 -7.27 -19.13 -9.75
C ILE A 373 -5.83 -18.66 -9.53
N ALA A 374 -4.86 -19.58 -9.54
CA ALA A 374 -3.46 -19.27 -9.31
C ALA A 374 -2.94 -18.28 -10.38
N PHE A 375 -3.34 -18.46 -11.64
CA PHE A 375 -3.04 -17.50 -12.70
C PHE A 375 -3.71 -16.14 -12.47
N GLY A 376 -4.97 -16.12 -12.01
CA GLY A 376 -5.61 -14.89 -11.56
C GLY A 376 -4.82 -14.18 -10.47
N LEU A 377 -4.32 -14.91 -9.47
CA LEU A 377 -3.50 -14.33 -8.39
C LEU A 377 -2.12 -13.87 -8.87
N LEU A 378 -1.55 -14.50 -9.89
CA LEU A 378 -0.35 -13.98 -10.57
C LEU A 378 -0.63 -12.62 -11.22
N LEU A 379 -1.76 -12.46 -11.92
CA LEU A 379 -2.18 -11.14 -12.43
C LEU A 379 -2.34 -10.14 -11.30
N PHE A 380 -3.03 -10.53 -10.22
CA PHE A 380 -3.24 -9.70 -9.04
C PHE A 380 -1.93 -9.19 -8.43
N SER A 381 -0.90 -10.03 -8.39
CA SER A 381 0.41 -9.69 -7.84
C SER A 381 1.15 -8.55 -8.56
N GLY A 382 0.75 -8.21 -9.79
CA GLY A 382 1.43 -7.21 -10.62
C GLY A 382 2.76 -7.69 -11.21
N ARG A 383 3.15 -8.95 -11.01
CA ARG A 383 4.44 -9.49 -11.47
C ARG A 383 4.60 -9.53 -13.00
N LEU A 384 3.47 -9.56 -13.71
CA LEU A 384 3.40 -9.56 -15.18
C LEU A 384 3.36 -8.15 -15.78
N THR A 385 3.15 -7.11 -14.95
CA THR A 385 3.27 -5.72 -15.38
C THR A 385 4.70 -5.21 -15.12
N PRO A 386 5.22 -4.27 -15.93
CA PRO A 386 6.49 -3.60 -15.62
C PRO A 386 6.41 -3.03 -14.19
N PRO A 387 7.46 -3.16 -13.38
CA PRO A 387 7.47 -2.57 -12.05
C PRO A 387 7.22 -1.07 -12.19
N ALA A 388 6.33 -0.51 -11.36
CA ALA A 388 6.24 0.94 -11.26
C ALA A 388 7.61 1.45 -10.76
N PRO A 389 8.17 2.51 -11.34
CA PRO A 389 9.42 3.06 -10.85
C PRO A 389 9.24 3.48 -9.39
N PRO A 390 10.26 3.25 -8.54
CA PRO A 390 10.21 3.68 -7.15
C PRO A 390 10.02 5.20 -7.07
N GLU A 391 9.39 5.65 -5.99
CA GLU A 391 9.15 7.07 -5.73
C GLU A 391 10.46 7.84 -5.55
N PHE A 392 11.42 7.23 -4.85
CA PHE A 392 12.79 7.68 -4.73
C PHE A 392 13.71 6.46 -4.79
N GLU A 393 14.85 6.63 -5.45
CA GLU A 393 15.91 5.62 -5.43
C GLU A 393 17.26 6.32 -5.41
N LYS A 394 17.82 6.43 -4.20
CA LYS A 394 19.08 7.09 -3.90
C LYS A 394 19.99 6.05 -3.23
N ILE A 395 20.80 5.36 -4.02
CA ILE A 395 21.56 4.18 -3.58
C ILE A 395 22.97 4.16 -4.19
N VAL A 396 23.94 3.76 -3.38
CA VAL A 396 25.27 3.35 -3.86
C VAL A 396 25.20 1.86 -4.24
N GLU A 397 25.39 1.55 -5.52
CA GLU A 397 25.29 0.18 -6.02
C GLU A 397 26.62 -0.57 -5.97
N LYS A 398 27.72 0.17 -6.12
CA LYS A 398 29.07 -0.38 -6.13
C LYS A 398 30.06 0.67 -5.65
N ALA A 399 30.95 0.24 -4.77
CA ALA A 399 32.11 0.99 -4.35
C ALA A 399 33.28 0.00 -4.22
N ASP A 400 34.31 0.21 -5.02
CA ASP A 400 35.57 -0.53 -4.97
C ASP A 400 36.74 0.46 -4.98
N GLY A 401 37.97 -0.03 -4.98
CA GLY A 401 39.17 0.83 -4.95
C GLY A 401 39.39 1.73 -6.17
N ASN A 402 38.53 1.67 -7.18
CA ASN A 402 38.63 2.49 -8.39
C ASN A 402 37.43 3.44 -8.52
N GLU A 403 36.21 2.95 -8.31
CA GLU A 403 34.99 3.72 -8.55
C GLU A 403 33.96 3.58 -7.43
N VAL A 404 33.19 4.65 -7.24
CA VAL A 404 31.93 4.65 -6.50
C VAL A 404 30.83 5.03 -7.47
N ARG A 405 29.85 4.16 -7.68
CA ARG A 405 28.73 4.42 -8.58
C ARG A 405 27.40 4.04 -7.96
N GLY A 406 26.36 4.71 -8.41
CA GLY A 406 25.02 4.47 -7.94
C GLY A 406 23.97 5.20 -8.75
N ILE A 407 22.78 5.30 -8.16
CA ILE A 407 21.61 5.93 -8.73
C ILE A 407 21.13 6.99 -7.75
N ALA A 408 20.76 8.17 -8.28
CA ALA A 408 19.98 9.14 -7.54
C ALA A 408 18.78 9.56 -8.39
N TRP A 409 17.61 9.05 -8.01
CA TRP A 409 16.32 9.30 -8.65
C TRP A 409 15.30 9.77 -7.62
N ASP A 410 14.49 10.74 -8.03
CA ASP A 410 13.35 11.26 -7.28
C ASP A 410 12.23 11.58 -8.27
N ARG A 411 11.10 10.87 -8.15
CA ARG A 411 9.94 11.02 -9.02
C ARG A 411 9.29 12.40 -8.90
N SER A 412 9.39 13.04 -7.73
CA SER A 412 8.80 14.35 -7.46
C SER A 412 9.64 15.50 -8.03
N ALA A 413 10.93 15.26 -8.26
CA ALA A 413 11.86 16.28 -8.73
C ALA A 413 11.68 16.68 -10.21
N GLN A 414 10.78 16.05 -10.98
CA GLN A 414 10.41 16.39 -12.37
C GLN A 414 11.51 17.09 -13.19
N LYS A 415 12.52 16.32 -13.62
CA LYS A 415 13.69 16.76 -14.43
C LYS A 415 14.71 17.66 -13.71
N LYS A 416 14.60 17.88 -12.42
CA LYS A 416 15.66 18.55 -11.64
C LYS A 416 16.79 17.54 -11.39
N GLU A 417 17.99 17.86 -11.90
CA GLU A 417 19.19 17.07 -11.65
C GLU A 417 19.46 16.96 -10.14
N ILE A 418 19.57 15.73 -9.65
CA ILE A 418 19.97 15.47 -8.26
C ILE A 418 21.48 15.52 -8.21
N LYS A 419 22.02 16.34 -7.31
CA LYS A 419 23.47 16.41 -7.05
C LYS A 419 23.82 15.54 -5.84
N VAL A 420 24.93 14.82 -5.98
CA VAL A 420 25.50 13.97 -4.94
C VAL A 420 26.93 14.41 -4.63
N ASP A 421 27.30 14.34 -3.36
CA ASP A 421 28.61 14.70 -2.82
C ASP A 421 29.32 13.42 -2.33
N LEU A 422 30.57 13.22 -2.72
CA LEU A 422 31.44 12.16 -2.23
C LEU A 422 32.32 12.68 -1.09
N TYR A 423 32.33 11.92 0.01
CA TYR A 423 33.23 12.10 1.14
C TYR A 423 34.06 10.82 1.34
N VAL A 424 35.32 10.97 1.71
CA VAL A 424 36.19 9.88 2.13
C VAL A 424 36.85 10.28 3.44
N ASP A 425 36.64 9.49 4.50
CA ASP A 425 37.07 9.79 5.88
C ASP A 425 36.71 11.22 6.31
N ASP A 426 35.44 11.58 6.12
CA ASP A 426 34.87 12.92 6.38
C ASP A 426 35.44 14.06 5.52
N ALA A 427 36.43 13.81 4.66
CA ALA A 427 36.93 14.80 3.71
C ALA A 427 36.05 14.86 2.46
N PHE A 428 35.55 16.05 2.12
CA PHE A 428 34.84 16.28 0.87
C PHE A 428 35.78 16.11 -0.34
N ILE A 429 35.38 15.28 -1.30
CA ILE A 429 36.16 14.98 -2.49
C ILE A 429 35.62 15.72 -3.71
N GLU A 430 34.36 15.46 -4.08
CA GLU A 430 33.77 15.98 -5.32
C GLU A 430 32.24 16.00 -5.24
N ARG A 431 31.61 16.91 -5.98
CA ARG A 431 30.16 16.96 -6.23
C ARG A 431 29.86 16.66 -7.71
N LYS A 432 28.90 15.77 -7.97
CA LYS A 432 28.44 15.44 -9.34
C LYS A 432 26.92 15.46 -9.47
N SER A 433 26.44 15.83 -10.66
CA SER A 433 25.05 15.58 -11.05
C SER A 433 24.87 14.09 -11.35
N ALA A 434 23.75 13.51 -10.91
CA ALA A 434 23.34 12.17 -11.30
C ALA A 434 22.53 12.24 -12.61
N ASP A 435 23.23 12.46 -13.72
CA ASP A 435 22.68 12.67 -15.07
C ASP A 435 23.19 11.64 -16.09
N ALA A 436 23.98 10.66 -15.65
CA ALA A 436 24.52 9.64 -16.52
C ALA A 436 23.40 8.71 -17.03
N PHE A 437 23.29 8.60 -18.37
CA PHE A 437 22.31 7.72 -19.01
C PHE A 437 22.66 6.25 -18.79
N ARG A 438 21.65 5.47 -18.42
CA ARG A 438 21.72 4.02 -18.23
C ARG A 438 20.47 3.35 -18.76
N GLU A 439 20.66 2.38 -19.66
CA GLU A 439 19.56 1.65 -20.28
C GLU A 439 18.75 0.83 -19.27
N ASP A 440 19.41 0.24 -18.27
CA ASP A 440 18.74 -0.51 -17.21
C ASP A 440 17.81 0.38 -16.37
N LEU A 441 18.13 1.66 -16.18
CA LEU A 441 17.27 2.61 -15.45
C LEU A 441 16.02 2.98 -16.27
N ARG A 442 16.19 3.17 -17.58
CA ARG A 442 15.07 3.41 -18.51
C ARG A 442 14.12 2.22 -18.54
N ASP A 443 14.65 1.00 -18.62
CA ASP A 443 13.86 -0.23 -18.66
C ASP A 443 13.13 -0.52 -17.34
N ARG A 444 13.64 0.03 -16.24
CA ARG A 444 12.98 0.05 -14.92
C ARG A 444 11.96 1.19 -14.77
N GLY A 445 11.83 2.05 -15.77
CA GLY A 445 10.89 3.17 -15.79
C GLY A 445 11.33 4.40 -15.00
N LEU A 446 12.60 4.52 -14.60
CA LEU A 446 13.12 5.68 -13.89
C LEU A 446 13.36 6.83 -14.89
N GLY A 447 12.31 7.61 -15.15
CA GLY A 447 12.40 8.85 -15.93
C GLY A 447 12.90 8.65 -17.36
N ASP A 448 13.87 9.46 -17.76
CA ASP A 448 14.54 9.39 -19.07
C ASP A 448 15.79 8.49 -19.05
N GLY A 449 16.05 7.80 -17.94
CA GLY A 449 17.21 6.94 -17.73
C GLY A 449 18.49 7.68 -17.35
N LYS A 450 18.47 9.01 -17.17
CA LYS A 450 19.63 9.85 -16.83
C LYS A 450 19.73 10.11 -15.33
N HIS A 451 19.97 9.06 -14.56
CA HIS A 451 19.95 9.13 -13.09
C HIS A 451 21.14 8.42 -12.43
N GLY A 452 22.14 8.00 -13.21
CA GLY A 452 23.36 7.41 -12.68
C GLY A 452 24.38 8.47 -12.25
N PHE A 453 25.17 8.16 -11.23
CA PHE A 453 26.38 8.90 -10.89
C PHE A 453 27.59 7.96 -10.80
N ARG A 454 28.78 8.51 -11.03
CA ARG A 454 30.06 7.80 -10.88
C ARG A 454 31.16 8.75 -10.40
N PHE A 455 31.85 8.35 -9.34
CA PHE A 455 33.06 8.98 -8.84
C PHE A 455 34.25 8.05 -9.03
N SER A 456 35.42 8.64 -9.26
CA SER A 456 36.70 7.94 -9.12
C SER A 456 37.20 8.17 -7.71
N LEU A 457 37.71 7.13 -7.05
CA LEU A 457 38.32 7.32 -5.75
C LEU A 457 39.70 7.97 -5.87
N PRO A 458 40.09 8.83 -4.92
CA PRO A 458 41.44 9.37 -4.86
C PRO A 458 42.51 8.27 -4.73
N TRP A 459 43.69 8.50 -5.30
CA TRP A 459 44.80 7.54 -5.29
C TRP A 459 45.23 7.14 -3.86
N TRP A 460 45.09 8.05 -2.89
CA TRP A 460 45.53 7.82 -1.50
C TRP A 460 44.67 6.81 -0.73
N VAL A 461 43.53 6.40 -1.28
CA VAL A 461 42.70 5.30 -0.74
C VAL A 461 43.39 3.93 -0.92
N ARG A 462 44.46 3.87 -1.73
CA ARG A 462 45.27 2.66 -2.00
C ARG A 462 46.46 2.52 -1.04
N ASP A 463 46.27 2.79 0.24
CA ASP A 463 47.33 2.72 1.25
C ASP A 463 47.36 1.36 2.01
N GLY A 464 46.44 0.44 1.68
CA GLY A 464 46.26 -0.84 2.36
C GLY A 464 45.49 -0.74 3.69
N ARG A 465 44.82 0.39 3.96
CA ARG A 465 43.98 0.59 5.15
C ARG A 465 42.51 0.69 4.75
N PRO A 466 41.59 0.41 5.70
CA PRO A 466 40.18 0.63 5.48
C PRO A 466 39.85 2.14 5.51
N HIS A 467 39.17 2.61 4.48
CA HIS A 467 38.64 3.98 4.35
C HIS A 467 37.11 3.99 4.35
N ILE A 468 36.51 5.01 4.95
CA ILE A 468 35.05 5.19 4.97
C ILE A 468 34.64 6.05 3.78
N ILE A 469 33.86 5.47 2.88
CA ILE A 469 33.26 6.15 1.74
C ILE A 469 31.83 6.55 2.12
N GLU A 470 31.54 7.84 2.03
CA GLU A 470 30.19 8.36 2.20
C GLU A 470 29.70 9.15 0.99
N VAL A 471 28.51 8.81 0.48
CA VAL A 471 27.85 9.54 -0.60
C VAL A 471 26.58 10.15 -0.04
N ARG A 472 26.47 11.48 -0.13
CA ARG A 472 25.33 12.25 0.39
C ARG A 472 24.62 12.98 -0.73
N GLU A 473 23.33 13.22 -0.59
CA GLU A 473 22.61 14.16 -1.45
C GLU A 473 22.99 15.60 -1.09
N SER A 474 23.42 16.40 -2.06
CA SER A 474 23.96 17.74 -1.78
C SER A 474 22.92 18.71 -1.19
N ALA A 475 21.63 18.48 -1.45
CA ALA A 475 20.56 19.42 -1.07
C ALA A 475 20.21 19.38 0.42
N ASN A 476 20.36 18.23 1.06
CA ASN A 476 19.94 17.98 2.45
C ASN A 476 21.01 17.25 3.28
N SER A 477 22.18 16.99 2.69
CA SER A 477 23.30 16.27 3.29
C SER A 477 22.94 14.88 3.83
N SER A 478 21.86 14.26 3.32
CA SER A 478 21.42 12.94 3.75
C SER A 478 22.23 11.84 3.04
N PRO A 479 22.71 10.81 3.76
CA PRO A 479 23.44 9.70 3.15
C PRO A 479 22.53 8.89 2.22
N LEU A 480 23.11 8.43 1.11
CA LEU A 480 22.45 7.50 0.19
C LEU A 480 22.33 6.12 0.83
N LYS A 481 21.34 5.33 0.40
CA LYS A 481 21.21 3.94 0.84
C LYS A 481 22.48 3.17 0.45
N GLY A 482 23.00 2.36 1.37
CA GLY A 482 24.28 1.66 1.20
C GLY A 482 25.51 2.51 1.53
N SER A 483 25.31 3.69 2.14
CA SER A 483 26.35 4.60 2.61
C SER A 483 26.10 4.99 4.08
N PRO A 484 27.13 5.19 4.92
CA PRO A 484 28.56 4.99 4.64
C PRO A 484 28.92 3.51 4.44
N LEU A 485 30.04 3.26 3.76
CA LEU A 485 30.58 1.92 3.55
C LEU A 485 32.10 1.94 3.65
N THR A 486 32.71 0.81 4.03
CA THR A 486 34.17 0.70 4.18
C THR A 486 34.78 0.04 2.96
N VAL A 487 35.82 0.64 2.40
CA VAL A 487 36.61 0.11 1.28
C VAL A 487 38.05 -0.06 1.75
N GLU A 488 38.61 -1.26 1.54
CA GLU A 488 40.02 -1.55 1.74
C GLU A 488 40.60 -1.97 0.39
N VAL A 489 41.63 -1.26 -0.07
CA VAL A 489 42.25 -1.46 -1.38
C VAL A 489 43.67 -1.92 -1.19
N GLU A 490 44.11 -2.88 -2.00
CA GLU A 490 45.49 -3.34 -1.98
C GLU A 490 46.45 -2.16 -2.20
N ARG A 491 47.50 -2.14 -1.38
CA ARG A 491 48.47 -1.04 -1.35
C ARG A 491 49.23 -0.98 -2.68
N ASN A 492 49.27 0.19 -3.31
CA ASN A 492 50.02 0.41 -4.55
C ASN A 492 51.16 1.42 -4.35
N ASP A 493 52.33 0.93 -3.92
CA ASP A 493 53.50 1.78 -3.62
C ASP A 493 54.09 2.49 -4.86
N GLU A 494 53.86 2.00 -6.08
CA GLU A 494 54.31 2.68 -7.30
C GLU A 494 53.45 3.89 -7.64
N GLU A 495 52.12 3.73 -7.54
CA GLU A 495 51.15 4.80 -7.80
C GLU A 495 51.22 5.89 -6.73
N ILE A 496 51.35 5.51 -5.44
CA ILE A 496 51.55 6.44 -4.33
C ILE A 496 52.81 7.29 -4.57
N ARG A 497 53.97 6.65 -4.83
CA ARG A 497 55.23 7.38 -5.05
C ARG A 497 55.16 8.32 -6.25
N ARG A 498 54.53 7.88 -7.34
CA ARG A 498 54.38 8.68 -8.56
C ARG A 498 53.52 9.93 -8.31
N GLU A 499 52.40 9.77 -7.62
CA GLU A 499 51.49 10.91 -7.34
C GLU A 499 52.04 11.85 -6.27
N GLU A 500 52.75 11.34 -5.24
CA GLU A 500 53.45 12.19 -4.28
C GLU A 500 54.54 13.04 -4.95
N GLU A 501 55.29 12.46 -5.91
CA GLU A 501 56.28 13.20 -6.70
C GLU A 501 55.62 14.27 -7.59
N ASN A 502 54.48 13.94 -8.21
CA ASN A 502 53.69 14.90 -8.99
C ASN A 502 53.18 16.06 -8.11
N LEU A 503 52.66 15.75 -6.91
CA LEU A 503 52.20 16.76 -5.96
C LEU A 503 53.35 17.65 -5.49
N ARG A 504 54.53 17.08 -5.25
CA ARG A 504 55.73 17.84 -4.88
C ARG A 504 56.12 18.80 -6.00
N LYS A 505 56.21 18.32 -7.24
CA LYS A 505 56.50 19.16 -8.42
C LYS A 505 55.46 20.26 -8.62
N ALA A 506 54.17 19.95 -8.38
CA ALA A 506 53.10 20.93 -8.49
C ALA A 506 53.17 22.00 -7.39
N ARG A 507 53.52 21.64 -6.15
CA ARG A 507 53.76 22.60 -5.06
C ARG A 507 54.97 23.47 -5.34
N GLU A 508 56.08 22.88 -5.75
CA GLU A 508 57.29 23.62 -6.15
C GLU A 508 57.00 24.60 -7.31
N ALA A 509 56.18 24.18 -8.29
CA ALA A 509 55.76 25.04 -9.39
C ALA A 509 54.80 26.16 -8.95
N ALA A 510 53.89 25.90 -8.02
CA ALA A 510 52.97 26.91 -7.47
C ALA A 510 53.73 27.94 -6.62
N GLU A 511 54.65 27.49 -5.77
CA GLU A 511 55.54 28.36 -4.98
C GLU A 511 56.46 29.18 -5.90
N ALA A 512 56.96 28.62 -6.99
CA ALA A 512 57.73 29.35 -8.00
C ALA A 512 56.88 30.40 -8.76
N LEU A 513 55.57 30.15 -8.93
CA LEU A 513 54.64 31.10 -9.54
C LEU A 513 54.31 32.26 -8.59
N GLU A 514 54.15 31.99 -7.30
CA GLU A 514 53.93 33.00 -6.26
C GLU A 514 55.20 33.81 -5.93
N ALA A 515 56.39 33.23 -6.11
CA ALA A 515 57.69 33.91 -5.95
C ALA A 515 58.10 34.77 -7.16
N SER A 516 57.33 34.75 -8.25
CA SER A 516 57.58 35.60 -9.42
C SER A 516 57.08 37.04 -9.16
N PRO A 517 57.91 38.08 -9.34
CA PRO A 517 57.52 39.45 -9.04
C PRO A 517 56.34 39.88 -9.93
N GLN A 518 55.26 40.35 -9.29
CA GLN A 518 54.11 40.95 -9.98
C GLN A 518 54.58 41.99 -11.01
N ALA A 519 54.14 41.84 -12.25
CA ALA A 519 54.33 42.84 -13.30
C ALA A 519 53.74 44.20 -12.83
N PRO A 520 54.37 45.34 -13.18
CA PRO A 520 53.94 46.64 -12.70
C PRO A 520 52.51 46.95 -13.18
N ALA A 521 51.71 47.54 -12.28
CA ALA A 521 50.36 47.99 -12.57
C ALA A 521 50.33 48.97 -13.77
N PRO A 522 49.31 48.92 -14.64
CA PRO A 522 49.18 49.86 -15.74
C PRO A 522 48.99 51.30 -15.21
N PRO A 523 49.47 52.32 -15.94
CA PRO A 523 49.45 53.70 -15.48
C PRO A 523 48.02 54.20 -15.24
N GLN A 524 47.84 54.94 -14.13
CA GLN A 524 46.58 55.57 -13.76
C GLN A 524 46.12 56.55 -14.84
N ALA A 525 44.85 56.42 -15.27
CA ALA A 525 44.20 57.41 -16.11
C ALA A 525 44.06 58.75 -15.36
N PRO A 526 44.22 59.91 -16.04
CA PRO A 526 44.10 61.21 -15.39
C PRO A 526 42.67 61.45 -14.89
N ALA A 527 42.57 62.07 -13.70
CA ALA A 527 41.32 62.36 -13.02
C ALA A 527 40.39 63.26 -13.85
N PRO A 528 39.05 63.06 -13.80
CA PRO A 528 38.11 63.92 -14.49
C PRO A 528 38.09 65.30 -13.84
N THR A 529 38.37 66.32 -14.65
CA THR A 529 38.21 67.73 -14.29
C THR A 529 36.74 68.04 -14.04
N THR A 530 36.44 68.51 -12.83
CA THR A 530 35.12 69.02 -12.45
C THR A 530 34.85 70.33 -13.21
N PRO A 531 33.74 70.48 -13.94
CA PRO A 531 33.42 71.74 -14.58
C PRO A 531 32.92 72.76 -13.54
N PRO A 532 33.17 74.06 -13.73
CA PRO A 532 32.75 75.06 -12.77
C PRO A 532 31.23 75.25 -12.79
N PHE A 533 30.71 75.41 -11.58
CA PHE A 533 29.35 75.83 -11.24
C PHE A 533 28.93 77.05 -12.09
N ARG A 534 27.83 76.94 -12.84
CA ARG A 534 27.16 78.09 -13.48
C ARG A 534 25.76 78.23 -12.88
N ALA A 535 25.51 79.39 -12.29
CA ALA A 535 24.25 79.79 -11.66
C ALA A 535 23.09 79.91 -12.69
N PRO A 536 21.82 79.92 -12.24
CA PRO A 536 20.64 79.63 -13.07
C PRO A 536 19.98 80.88 -13.65
N SER A 537 19.35 80.77 -14.83
CA SER A 537 18.14 81.50 -15.29
C SER A 537 17.97 81.42 -16.83
N PRO A 538 16.79 81.75 -17.39
CA PRO A 538 15.43 81.37 -16.98
C PRO A 538 14.60 80.86 -18.19
N SER A 539 13.42 80.32 -17.88
CA SER A 539 12.19 80.37 -18.69
C SER A 539 12.19 79.97 -20.18
N GLY A 540 11.32 79.02 -20.49
CA GLY A 540 10.13 79.36 -21.29
C GLY A 540 10.06 78.83 -22.71
N ALA A 541 8.95 78.10 -22.96
CA ALA A 541 8.16 78.03 -24.20
C ALA A 541 8.85 77.39 -25.42
N LYS A 542 8.33 76.34 -26.05
CA LYS A 542 6.94 75.93 -26.34
C LYS A 542 6.87 74.42 -26.48
#